data_AF-A0A7V3XK10-F1
#
_entry.id   AF-A0A7V3XK10-F1
#
_cell.length_a   1.000
_cell.length_b   1.000
_cell.length_c   1.000
_cell.angle_alpha   90.00
_cell.angle_beta   90.00
_cell.angle_gamma   90.00
#
_symmetry.space_group_name_H-M   'P 1'
#
loop_
_entity.id
_entity.type
_entity.pdbx_description
1 polymer ?
#
loop_
_entity_poly.entity_id
_entity_poly.type
_entity_poly.pdbx_seq_one_letter_code
_entity_poly.pdbx_strand_id
1 'polypeptide(L)'
;MEIVPVTEVSALAPEDQKFCEATKAWFRIDFVPKMSRVLLTVPEFGRPYGRASRRAMSDGALTRGQKELIAATVSAINVCEY
;
A
#
# COMPACT_ATOMS: atom_id res chain seq x y z
N MET A 1 6.13 24.26 -1.52
CA MET A 1 6.19 22.80 -1.67
C MET A 1 6.24 22.22 -0.28
N GLU A 2 5.18 21.55 0.16
CA GLU A 2 5.15 20.91 1.47
C GLU A 2 5.89 19.58 1.37
N ILE A 3 6.88 19.35 2.23
CA ILE A 3 7.69 18.13 2.23
C ILE A 3 7.05 17.17 3.22
N VAL A 4 6.57 16.03 2.73
CA VAL A 4 6.04 14.96 3.58
C VAL A 4 7.22 14.12 4.09
N PRO A 5 7.49 14.09 5.42
CA PRO A 5 8.57 13.28 5.96
C PRO A 5 8.21 11.79 5.85
N VAL A 6 9.16 10.99 5.37
CA VAL A 6 9.02 9.52 5.36
C VAL A 6 9.64 8.98 6.65
N THR A 7 8.79 8.62 7.61
CA THR A 7 9.20 8.09 8.91
C THR A 7 9.87 6.72 8.77
N GLU A 8 10.95 6.48 9.52
CA GLU A 8 11.58 5.16 9.61
C GLU A 8 10.72 4.19 10.43
N VAL A 9 10.80 2.90 10.10
CA VAL A 9 9.93 1.89 10.76
C VAL A 9 10.16 1.83 12.27
N SER A 10 11.40 2.04 12.73
CA SER A 10 11.76 2.06 14.15
C SER A 10 11.17 3.25 14.92
N ALA A 11 10.75 4.30 14.21
CA ALA A 11 10.15 5.50 14.79
C ALA A 11 8.60 5.46 14.78
N LEU A 12 7.99 4.40 14.23
CA LEU A 12 6.55 4.18 14.29
C LEU A 12 6.13 3.68 15.67
N ALA A 13 4.84 3.83 15.99
CA ALA A 13 4.30 3.35 17.26
C ALA A 13 4.49 1.83 17.40
N PRO A 14 4.80 1.30 18.60
CA PRO A 14 5.08 -0.13 18.79
C PRO A 14 3.97 -1.05 18.27
N GLU A 15 2.72 -0.63 18.38
CA GLU A 15 1.58 -1.40 17.92
C GLU A 15 1.43 -1.44 16.38
N ASP A 16 2.08 -0.52 15.65
CA ASP A 16 2.13 -0.52 14.18
C ASP A 16 3.12 -1.55 13.62
N GLN A 17 4.04 -2.07 14.44
CA GLN A 17 5.00 -3.08 13.98
C GLN A 17 4.30 -4.33 13.46
N LYS A 18 3.22 -4.77 14.12
CA LYS A 18 2.41 -5.89 13.64
C LYS A 18 1.78 -5.60 12.27
N PHE A 19 1.39 -4.35 12.04
CA PHE A 19 0.84 -3.94 10.75
C PHE A 19 1.92 -3.90 9.66
N CYS A 20 3.13 -3.45 9.98
CA CYS A 20 4.29 -3.48 9.09
C CYS A 20 4.63 -4.92 8.67
N GLU A 21 4.71 -5.86 9.61
CA GLU A 21 4.95 -7.28 9.30
C GLU A 21 3.83 -7.88 8.45
N ALA A 22 2.56 -7.59 8.79
CA ALA A 22 1.42 -8.04 7.99
C ALA A 22 1.44 -7.48 6.56
N THR A 23 1.92 -6.26 6.38
CA THR A 23 2.07 -5.62 5.06
C THR A 23 3.13 -6.33 4.23
N LYS A 24 4.32 -6.58 4.82
CA LYS A 24 5.38 -7.36 4.19
C LYS A 24 4.91 -8.74 3.76
N ALA A 25 4.23 -9.45 4.66
CA ALA A 25 3.68 -10.77 4.38
C ALA A 25 2.63 -10.75 3.25
N TRP A 26 1.70 -9.78 3.27
CA TRP A 26 0.66 -9.65 2.26
C TRP A 26 1.21 -9.43 0.86
N PHE A 27 2.16 -8.50 0.72
CA PHE A 27 2.78 -8.17 -0.58
C PHE A 27 3.95 -9.08 -0.96
N ARG A 28 4.38 -9.98 -0.06
CA ARG A 28 5.54 -10.86 -0.25
C ARG A 28 6.83 -10.07 -0.53
N ILE A 29 7.08 -9.04 0.29
CA ILE A 29 8.26 -8.17 0.23
C ILE A 29 8.97 -8.14 1.59
N ASP A 30 10.25 -7.78 1.61
CA ASP A 30 11.09 -7.72 2.82
C ASP A 30 11.20 -6.31 3.45
N PHE A 31 10.65 -5.29 2.80
CA PHE A 31 10.62 -3.91 3.28
C PHE A 31 9.20 -3.36 3.46
N VAL A 32 9.05 -2.30 4.28
CA VAL A 32 7.78 -1.58 4.43
C VAL A 32 7.70 -0.44 3.39
N PRO A 33 6.68 -0.42 2.51
CA PRO A 33 6.55 0.64 1.51
C PRO A 33 6.52 2.04 2.12
N LYS A 34 7.17 3.02 1.48
CA LYS A 34 7.24 4.42 1.96
C LYS A 34 5.85 4.99 2.25
N MET A 35 4.89 4.77 1.35
CA MET A 35 3.51 5.20 1.54
C MET A 35 2.87 4.58 2.78
N SER A 36 3.10 3.29 3.05
CA SER A 36 2.58 2.66 4.26
C SER A 36 3.17 3.31 5.52
N ARG A 37 4.46 3.66 5.53
CA ARG A 37 5.10 4.35 6.67
C ARG A 37 4.50 5.74 6.90
N VAL A 38 4.27 6.50 5.83
CA VAL A 38 3.63 7.82 5.88
C VAL A 38 2.19 7.69 6.39
N LEU A 39 1.39 6.76 5.86
CA LEU A 39 -0.01 6.64 6.29
C LEU A 39 -0.16 6.22 7.75
N LEU A 40 0.82 5.47 8.30
CA LEU A 40 0.82 5.08 9.70
C LEU A 40 1.15 6.23 10.66
N THR A 41 1.66 7.36 10.17
CA THR A 41 1.83 8.55 11.02
C THR A 41 0.49 9.24 11.34
N VAL A 42 -0.60 8.83 10.68
CA VAL A 42 -1.97 9.29 10.91
C VAL A 42 -2.77 8.14 11.54
N PRO A 43 -2.86 8.04 12.87
CA PRO A 43 -3.40 6.85 13.56
C PRO A 43 -4.84 6.51 13.18
N GLU A 44 -5.69 7.54 13.00
CA GLU A 44 -7.07 7.39 12.57
C GLU A 44 -7.23 6.89 11.13
N PHE A 45 -6.17 6.90 10.34
CA PHE A 45 -6.21 6.57 8.91
C PHE A 45 -5.42 5.32 8.55
N GLY A 46 -4.15 5.21 8.96
CA GLY A 46 -3.21 4.22 8.44
C GLY A 46 -3.70 2.78 8.56
N ARG A 47 -4.15 2.36 9.75
CA ARG A 47 -4.62 0.98 9.98
C ARG A 47 -5.97 0.71 9.30
N PRO A 48 -7.00 1.58 9.43
CA PRO A 48 -8.25 1.40 8.68
C PRO A 48 -8.04 1.34 7.17
N TYR A 49 -7.26 2.26 6.61
CA TYR A 49 -6.91 2.28 5.19
C TYR A 49 -6.25 0.98 4.75
N GLY A 50 -5.25 0.51 5.51
CA GLY A 50 -4.55 -0.74 5.20
C GLY A 50 -5.48 -1.95 5.13
N ARG A 51 -6.44 -2.06 6.06
CA ARG A 51 -7.45 -3.14 6.03
C ARG A 51 -8.37 -3.03 4.83
N ALA A 52 -8.87 -1.82 4.53
CA ALA A 52 -9.74 -1.57 3.39
C ALA A 52 -9.03 -1.87 2.06
N SER A 53 -7.78 -1.42 1.93
CA SER A 53 -6.93 -1.66 0.76
C SER A 53 -6.73 -3.16 0.51
N ARG A 54 -6.38 -3.95 1.53
CA ARG A 54 -6.24 -5.41 1.38
C ARG A 54 -7.54 -6.09 0.94
N ARG A 55 -8.68 -5.64 1.47
CA ARG A 55 -10.00 -6.15 1.05
C ARG A 55 -10.33 -5.83 -0.41
N ALA A 56 -9.96 -4.64 -0.88
CA ALA A 56 -10.18 -4.23 -2.27
C ALA A 56 -9.28 -4.98 -3.28
N MET A 57 -8.20 -5.60 -2.80
CA MET A 57 -7.21 -6.32 -3.61
C MET A 57 -7.18 -7.82 -3.32
N SER A 58 -8.15 -8.37 -2.59
CA SER A 58 -8.20 -9.81 -2.35
C SER A 58 -8.45 -10.60 -3.63
N ASP A 59 -8.05 -11.87 -3.65
CA ASP A 59 -8.34 -12.74 -4.80
C ASP A 59 -9.83 -12.76 -5.11
N GLY A 60 -10.18 -12.60 -6.39
CA GLY A 60 -11.55 -12.50 -6.86
C GLY A 60 -12.24 -11.13 -6.65
N ALA A 61 -11.62 -10.17 -5.96
CA ALA A 61 -12.23 -8.84 -5.77
C ALA A 61 -12.35 -8.03 -7.06
N LEU A 62 -11.45 -8.26 -8.03
CA LEU A 62 -11.45 -7.62 -9.33
C LEU A 62 -11.85 -8.60 -10.42
N THR A 63 -12.77 -8.18 -11.28
CA THR A 63 -13.09 -8.91 -12.51
C THR A 63 -11.92 -8.87 -13.48
N ARG A 64 -11.92 -9.76 -14.48
CA ARG A 64 -10.91 -9.75 -15.55
C ARG A 64 -10.84 -8.39 -16.25
N GLY A 65 -11.98 -7.82 -16.65
CA GLY A 65 -12.02 -6.52 -17.33
C GLY A 65 -11.49 -5.37 -16.47
N GLN A 66 -11.70 -5.40 -15.14
CA GLN A 66 -11.12 -4.41 -14.23
C GLN A 66 -9.60 -4.53 -14.14
N LYS A 67 -9.06 -5.75 -14.13
CA LYS A 67 -7.61 -5.99 -14.17
C LYS A 67 -7.00 -5.48 -15.48
N GLU A 68 -7.66 -5.75 -16.61
CA GLU A 68 -7.22 -5.27 -17.93
C GLU A 68 -7.23 -3.74 -18.02
N LEU A 69 -8.26 -3.08 -17.49
CA LEU A 69 -8.34 -1.62 -17.42
C LEU A 69 -7.21 -1.02 -16.58
N ILE A 70 -6.94 -1.57 -15.40
CA ILE A 70 -5.85 -1.12 -14.53
C ILE A 70 -4.52 -1.25 -15.25
N ALA A 71 -4.27 -2.40 -15.87
CA ALA A 71 -2.99 -2.66 -16.51
C ALA A 71 -2.78 -1.77 -17.75
N ALA A 72 -3.80 -1.58 -18.60
CA ALA A 72 -3.73 -0.61 -19.70
C ALA A 72 -3.46 0.82 -19.22
N THR A 73 -4.10 1.25 -18.13
CA THR A 73 -3.90 2.58 -17.54
C THR A 73 -2.47 2.75 -17.01
N VAL A 74 -1.95 1.74 -16.29
CA VAL A 74 -0.58 1.74 -15.76
C VAL A 74 0.44 1.75 -16.89
N SER A 75 0.22 0.96 -17.95
CA SER A 75 1.09 0.97 -19.15
C SER A 75 1.09 2.34 -19.83
N ALA A 76 -0.06 2.99 -20.00
CA ALA A 76 -0.13 4.32 -20.59
C ALA A 76 0.61 5.39 -19.76
N ILE A 77 0.45 5.38 -18.43
CA ILE A 77 1.13 6.31 -17.52
C ILE A 77 2.65 6.13 -17.55
N ASN A 78 3.12 4.88 -17.65
CA ASN A 78 4.54 4.55 -17.67
C ASN A 78 5.14 4.49 -19.08
N VAL A 79 4.34 4.77 -20.12
CA VAL A 79 4.77 4.72 -21.53
C VAL A 79 5.37 3.36 -21.89
N CYS A 80 4.69 2.28 -21.51
CA CYS A 80 5.05 0.90 -21.81
C CYS A 80 3.98 0.25 -22.69
N GLU A 81 4.34 -0.80 -23.44
CA GLU A 81 3.36 -1.66 -24.10
C GLU A 81 2.53 -2.42 -23.04
N TYR A 82 1.26 -2.67 -23.37
CA TYR A 82 0.34 -3.46 -22.54
C TYR A 82 0.13 -4.84 -23.14
#